data_AF-A0A9W7FZ80-F1
#
_entry.id   AF-A0A9W7FZ80-F1
#
_cell.length_a   1.000
_cell.length_b   1.000
_cell.length_c   1.000
_cell.angle_alpha   90.00
_cell.angle_beta   90.00
_cell.angle_gamma   90.00
#
_symmetry.space_group_name_H-M   'P 1'
#
loop_
_entity.id
_entity.type
_entity.pdbx_description
1 polymer ?
#
loop_
_entity_poly.entity_id
_entity_poly.type
_entity_poly.pdbx_seq_one_letter_code
_entity_poly.pdbx_strand_id
1 'polypeptide(L)'
;MGKGGKGGVRVIQKGPKGMQGMANKTPQEVQQAMMQDQYKAMMDIDDATKKAMMMMPIPDNRNVEQRWPSSAKNASTETWQTVWPNNLDDRKTCKMGRKIKVADAVTKPTFRDISNALVKLGLRHVVQPYKFYPRDIESHWDNPGRVMVELVDDVTEDWCHPEVEGKISLLRLLGRSISSTPEYKKRRVEEVEEEEERVRLDLEQVKKAKAAMMNKKGGQGGTGKGKGKKKGKKK
;
A
#
# COMPACT_ATOMS: atom_id res chain seq x y z
N MET A 1 -50.57 19.54 76.53
CA MET A 1 -50.81 19.42 75.07
C MET A 1 -49.47 19.54 74.34
N GLY A 2 -48.85 18.40 74.00
CA GLY A 2 -47.56 18.36 73.29
C GLY A 2 -47.77 18.29 71.78
N LYS A 3 -47.08 19.16 71.03
CA LYS A 3 -47.09 19.17 69.55
C LYS A 3 -46.01 18.22 69.03
N GLY A 4 -46.41 17.16 68.34
CA GLY A 4 -45.53 16.27 67.58
C GLY A 4 -45.43 16.73 66.12
N GLY A 5 -44.20 16.92 65.64
CA GLY A 5 -43.90 17.22 64.24
C GLY A 5 -43.91 15.96 63.36
N LYS A 6 -44.26 16.14 62.08
CA LYS A 6 -43.99 15.18 61.00
C LYS A 6 -43.31 15.93 59.86
N GLY A 7 -42.03 15.63 59.66
CA GLY A 7 -41.25 16.05 58.50
C GLY A 7 -41.46 15.06 57.35
N GLY A 8 -41.85 15.59 56.19
CA GLY A 8 -41.86 14.85 54.93
C GLY A 8 -40.63 15.22 54.09
N VAL A 9 -39.73 14.26 53.89
CA VAL A 9 -38.54 14.40 53.04
C VAL A 9 -38.97 14.25 51.57
N ARG A 10 -38.75 15.27 50.74
CA ARG A 10 -38.86 15.15 49.27
C ARG A 10 -37.49 14.74 48.70
N VAL A 11 -37.45 13.57 48.06
CA VAL A 11 -36.30 13.10 47.29
C VAL A 11 -36.28 13.85 45.95
N ILE A 12 -35.23 14.65 45.72
CA ILE A 12 -34.96 15.29 44.42
C ILE A 12 -34.07 14.34 43.62
N GLN A 13 -34.64 13.64 42.63
CA GLN A 13 -33.86 12.94 41.63
C GLN A 13 -33.11 13.96 40.75
N LYS A 14 -31.78 13.98 40.84
CA LYS A 14 -30.92 14.71 39.90
C LYS A 14 -30.61 13.79 38.72
N GLY A 15 -31.17 14.10 37.54
CA GLY A 15 -30.78 13.49 36.27
C GLY A 15 -29.35 13.89 35.84
N PRO A 16 -28.73 13.14 34.91
CA PRO A 16 -27.36 13.33 34.49
C PRO A 16 -27.14 14.69 33.83
N LYS A 17 -26.15 15.43 34.36
CA LYS A 17 -25.65 16.70 33.81
C LYS A 17 -24.80 16.42 32.57
N GLY A 18 -25.39 16.47 31.38
CA GLY A 18 -24.64 16.29 30.14
C GLY A 18 -25.30 16.80 28.85
N MET A 19 -26.52 17.34 28.91
CA MET A 19 -27.25 17.78 27.71
C MET A 19 -27.74 19.23 27.85
N GLN A 20 -26.81 20.17 28.05
CA GLN A 20 -27.08 21.61 27.90
C GLN A 20 -26.19 22.14 26.79
N GLY A 21 -26.60 21.87 25.55
CA GLY A 21 -25.87 22.32 24.36
C GLY A 21 -26.46 21.89 23.01
N MET A 22 -27.48 21.00 23.00
CA MET A 22 -28.08 20.48 21.76
C MET A 22 -29.52 20.95 21.53
N ALA A 23 -29.96 22.05 22.13
CA ALA A 23 -31.37 22.46 22.08
C ALA A 23 -31.81 23.15 20.76
N ASN A 24 -30.88 23.54 19.87
CA ASN A 24 -31.20 24.31 18.66
C ASN A 24 -30.61 23.75 17.35
N LYS A 25 -30.22 22.47 17.30
CA LYS A 25 -29.70 21.87 16.06
C LYS A 25 -30.84 21.20 15.29
N THR A 26 -30.90 21.44 14.00
CA THR A 26 -31.83 20.74 13.10
C THR A 26 -31.49 19.24 13.07
N PRO A 27 -32.47 18.35 12.80
CA PRO A 27 -32.21 16.91 12.71
C PRO A 27 -31.09 16.55 11.71
N GLN A 28 -30.94 17.35 10.65
CA GLN A 28 -29.86 17.18 9.67
C GLN A 28 -28.49 17.52 10.25
N GLU A 29 -28.35 18.58 11.04
CA GLU A 29 -27.09 18.94 11.70
C GLU A 29 -26.68 17.93 12.77
N VAL A 30 -27.65 17.33 13.46
CA VAL A 30 -27.39 16.24 14.41
C VAL A 30 -26.87 15.01 13.65
N GLN A 31 -27.51 14.66 12.53
CA GLN A 31 -27.08 13.54 11.69
C GLN A 31 -25.69 13.78 11.08
N GLN A 32 -25.40 15.02 10.68
CA GLN A 32 -24.11 15.40 10.10
C GLN A 32 -23.00 15.44 11.15
N ALA A 33 -23.28 15.92 12.36
CA ALA A 33 -22.34 15.86 13.48
C ALA A 33 -22.05 14.42 13.92
N MET A 34 -23.07 13.56 13.95
CA MET A 34 -22.88 12.13 14.23
C MET A 34 -22.03 11.44 13.16
N MET A 35 -22.23 11.77 11.87
CA MET A 35 -21.36 11.27 10.80
C MET A 35 -19.92 11.79 10.92
N GLN A 36 -19.73 13.05 11.30
CA GLN A 36 -18.39 13.63 11.49
C GLN A 36 -17.65 12.99 12.67
N ASP A 37 -18.34 12.75 13.80
CA ASP A 37 -17.75 12.07 14.96
C ASP A 37 -17.42 10.60 14.65
N GLN A 38 -18.27 9.91 13.88
CA GLN A 38 -17.98 8.56 13.38
C GLN A 38 -16.75 8.55 12.46
N TYR A 39 -16.64 9.52 11.55
CA TYR A 39 -15.50 9.61 10.63
C TYR A 39 -14.19 9.93 11.36
N LYS A 40 -14.25 10.81 12.38
CA LYS A 40 -13.11 11.16 13.22
C LYS A 40 -12.64 9.97 14.06
N ALA A 41 -13.57 9.23 14.67
CA ALA A 41 -13.24 7.98 15.39
C ALA A 41 -12.63 6.91 14.47
N MET A 42 -13.01 6.90 13.18
CA MET A 42 -12.42 6.00 12.18
C MET A 42 -11.02 6.45 11.71
N MET A 43 -10.66 7.73 11.84
CA MET A 43 -9.33 8.25 11.52
C MET A 43 -8.33 8.22 12.69
N ASP A 44 -8.82 8.16 13.94
CA ASP A 44 -8.00 8.02 15.15
C ASP A 44 -7.70 6.55 15.51
N ILE A 45 -7.98 5.61 14.60
CA ILE A 45 -7.59 4.20 14.74
C ILE A 45 -6.06 4.09 14.68
N ASP A 46 -5.47 3.49 15.70
CA ASP A 46 -4.04 3.20 15.79
C ASP A 46 -3.49 2.54 14.51
N ASP A 47 -2.29 2.95 14.10
CA ASP A 47 -1.66 2.55 12.82
C ASP A 47 -1.53 1.03 12.68
N ALA A 48 -1.45 0.30 13.80
CA ALA A 48 -1.48 -1.14 13.87
C ALA A 48 -2.85 -1.73 13.46
N THR A 49 -3.96 -1.13 13.90
CA THR A 49 -5.32 -1.54 13.56
C THR A 49 -5.67 -1.13 12.12
N LYS A 50 -5.14 0.01 11.64
CA LYS A 50 -5.20 0.39 10.22
C LYS A 50 -4.44 -0.60 9.33
N LYS A 51 -3.26 -1.05 9.75
CA LYS A 51 -2.47 -2.10 9.09
C LYS A 51 -3.17 -3.46 9.12
N ALA A 52 -3.84 -3.80 10.22
CA ALA A 52 -4.65 -5.02 10.33
C ALA A 52 -5.91 -4.97 9.46
N MET A 53 -6.57 -3.82 9.34
CA MET A 53 -7.71 -3.62 8.43
C MET A 53 -7.30 -3.56 6.95
N MET A 54 -6.07 -3.12 6.64
CA MET A 54 -5.50 -3.18 5.29
C MET A 54 -4.98 -4.56 4.89
N MET A 55 -4.85 -5.49 5.85
CA MET A 55 -4.69 -6.91 5.52
C MET A 55 -6.05 -7.48 5.15
N MET A 56 -6.45 -7.30 3.89
CA MET A 56 -7.51 -8.13 3.32
C MET A 56 -7.18 -9.60 3.62
N PRO A 57 -8.15 -10.40 4.12
CA PRO A 57 -7.93 -11.82 4.27
C PRO A 57 -7.56 -12.35 2.89
N ILE A 58 -6.34 -12.90 2.77
CA ILE A 58 -5.96 -13.66 1.59
C ILE A 58 -7.04 -14.74 1.47
N PRO A 59 -7.80 -14.79 0.36
CA PRO A 59 -8.84 -15.80 0.23
C PRO A 59 -8.22 -17.18 0.45
N ASP A 60 -8.90 -18.03 1.22
CA ASP A 60 -8.41 -19.38 1.57
C ASP A 60 -7.96 -20.16 0.33
N ASN A 61 -8.61 -19.90 -0.80
CA ASN A 61 -8.18 -20.43 -2.09
C ASN A 61 -7.19 -19.49 -2.80
N ARG A 62 -5.89 -19.78 -2.69
CA ARG A 62 -4.83 -19.09 -3.46
C ARG A 62 -4.78 -19.47 -4.95
N ASN A 63 -5.60 -20.43 -5.38
CA ASN A 63 -5.66 -20.91 -6.77
C ASN A 63 -6.78 -20.23 -7.58
N VAL A 64 -7.15 -18.99 -7.24
CA VAL A 64 -8.07 -18.22 -8.09
C VAL A 64 -7.45 -18.01 -9.47
N GLU A 65 -8.19 -18.41 -10.50
CA GLU A 65 -7.86 -18.19 -11.90
C GLU A 65 -8.91 -17.29 -12.55
N GLN A 66 -8.46 -16.26 -13.25
CA GLN A 66 -9.31 -15.38 -14.06
C GLN A 66 -8.92 -15.57 -15.52
N ARG A 67 -9.84 -16.11 -16.32
CA ARG A 67 -9.58 -16.45 -17.74
C ARG A 67 -10.09 -15.35 -18.65
N TRP A 68 -9.32 -15.06 -19.70
CA TRP A 68 -9.69 -14.14 -20.76
C TRP A 68 -9.45 -14.78 -22.14
N PRO A 69 -10.42 -14.74 -23.06
CA PRO A 69 -11.80 -14.27 -22.87
C PRO A 69 -12.59 -15.18 -21.92
N SER A 70 -13.59 -14.63 -21.21
CA SER A 70 -14.37 -15.38 -20.21
C SER A 70 -15.15 -16.57 -20.78
N SER A 71 -15.30 -16.66 -22.10
CA SER A 71 -15.92 -17.77 -22.83
C SER A 71 -15.02 -19.03 -22.88
N ALA A 72 -13.70 -18.89 -22.75
CA ALA A 72 -12.73 -19.97 -22.90
C ALA A 72 -12.52 -20.79 -21.61
N LYS A 73 -13.61 -21.18 -20.93
CA LYS A 73 -13.55 -21.80 -19.59
C LYS A 73 -12.86 -23.18 -19.55
N ASN A 74 -12.81 -23.90 -20.67
CA ASN A 74 -12.41 -25.32 -20.71
C ASN A 74 -11.04 -25.59 -21.35
N ALA A 75 -10.31 -24.55 -21.78
CA ALA A 75 -9.00 -24.74 -22.40
C ALA A 75 -7.97 -25.26 -21.37
N SER A 76 -7.20 -26.29 -21.74
CA SER A 76 -6.08 -26.76 -20.92
C SER A 76 -5.01 -25.67 -20.85
N THR A 77 -4.46 -25.43 -19.67
CA THR A 77 -3.42 -24.39 -19.46
C THR A 77 -2.02 -24.99 -19.31
N GLU A 78 -1.87 -26.31 -19.47
CA GLU A 78 -0.62 -27.02 -19.21
C GLU A 78 0.49 -26.64 -20.21
N THR A 79 0.11 -26.37 -21.46
CA THR A 79 1.02 -25.95 -22.55
C THR A 79 1.33 -24.45 -22.53
N TRP A 80 0.60 -23.68 -21.71
CA TRP A 80 0.64 -22.22 -21.76
C TRP A 80 1.92 -21.66 -21.15
N GLN A 81 2.41 -20.58 -21.74
CA GLN A 81 3.63 -19.93 -21.29
C GLN A 81 3.37 -19.06 -20.05
N THR A 82 4.14 -19.32 -19.00
CA THR A 82 4.06 -18.54 -17.77
C THR A 82 4.84 -17.24 -17.87
N VAL A 83 4.15 -16.11 -17.69
CA VAL A 83 4.69 -14.76 -17.58
C VAL A 83 4.55 -14.26 -16.14
N TRP A 84 5.68 -13.83 -15.57
CA TRP A 84 5.73 -13.19 -14.26
C TRP A 84 6.02 -11.69 -14.45
N PRO A 85 5.48 -10.80 -13.60
CA PRO A 85 5.84 -9.39 -13.59
C PRO A 85 7.35 -9.15 -13.58
N ASN A 86 8.10 -9.89 -12.74
CA ASN A 86 9.57 -9.81 -12.64
C ASN A 86 10.31 -10.09 -13.95
N ASN A 87 9.70 -10.77 -14.93
CA ASN A 87 10.35 -11.02 -16.22
C ASN A 87 10.54 -9.73 -17.01
N LEU A 88 9.67 -8.74 -16.81
CA LEU A 88 9.57 -7.48 -17.53
C LEU A 88 10.10 -6.28 -16.73
N ASP A 89 10.37 -6.45 -15.44
CA ASP A 89 10.75 -5.36 -14.54
C ASP A 89 12.19 -4.87 -14.80
N ASP A 90 12.37 -3.58 -15.07
CA ASP A 90 13.68 -2.96 -15.30
C ASP A 90 14.54 -2.87 -14.03
N ARG A 91 13.92 -2.70 -12.86
CA ARG A 91 14.57 -2.57 -11.54
C ARG A 91 15.19 -3.89 -11.10
N LYS A 92 14.68 -5.02 -11.61
CA LYS A 92 15.12 -6.36 -11.23
C LYS A 92 16.24 -6.84 -12.12
N THR A 93 17.26 -7.48 -11.54
CA THR A 93 18.38 -8.04 -12.30
C THR A 93 18.00 -9.38 -12.98
N CYS A 94 18.85 -9.90 -13.87
CA CYS A 94 18.64 -11.21 -14.47
C CYS A 94 18.59 -12.35 -13.42
N LYS A 95 19.36 -12.22 -12.33
CA LYS A 95 19.33 -13.16 -11.20
C LYS A 95 17.99 -13.12 -10.45
N MET A 96 17.43 -11.92 -10.32
CA MET A 96 16.12 -11.67 -9.70
C MET A 96 14.93 -11.96 -10.65
N GLY A 97 15.19 -12.39 -11.88
CA GLY A 97 14.16 -12.92 -12.76
C GLY A 97 13.92 -12.20 -14.08
N ARG A 98 14.50 -11.02 -14.29
CA ARG A 98 14.36 -10.28 -15.56
C ARG A 98 14.86 -11.13 -16.73
N LYS A 99 14.08 -11.20 -17.79
CA LYS A 99 14.37 -12.03 -18.98
C LYS A 99 14.69 -11.22 -20.24
N ILE A 100 14.37 -9.94 -20.24
CA ILE A 100 14.59 -9.03 -21.38
C ILE A 100 15.65 -7.96 -21.06
N LYS A 101 16.10 -7.25 -22.11
CA LYS A 101 17.01 -6.12 -21.96
C LYS A 101 16.30 -4.97 -21.26
N VAL A 102 17.06 -4.14 -20.54
CA VAL A 102 16.52 -2.98 -19.80
C VAL A 102 15.78 -2.01 -20.73
N ALA A 103 16.25 -1.83 -21.97
CA ALA A 103 15.61 -0.94 -22.95
C ALA A 103 14.20 -1.38 -23.38
N ASP A 104 13.90 -2.69 -23.33
CA ASP A 104 12.56 -3.22 -23.63
C ASP A 104 11.74 -3.47 -22.34
N ALA A 105 12.36 -3.29 -21.17
CA ALA A 105 11.77 -3.54 -19.87
C ALA A 105 10.94 -2.33 -19.39
N VAL A 106 10.08 -2.58 -18.41
CA VAL A 106 9.10 -1.63 -17.89
C VAL A 106 9.31 -1.50 -16.39
N THR A 107 9.12 -0.31 -15.85
CA THR A 107 9.27 -0.09 -14.40
C THR A 107 8.06 -0.60 -13.63
N LYS A 108 8.26 -1.48 -12.64
CA LYS A 108 7.18 -2.01 -11.76
C LYS A 108 5.93 -2.46 -12.56
N PRO A 109 6.05 -3.38 -13.52
CA PRO A 109 4.89 -3.90 -14.26
C PRO A 109 4.03 -4.74 -13.31
N THR A 110 2.71 -4.66 -13.39
CA THR A 110 1.81 -5.52 -12.60
C THR A 110 1.20 -6.62 -13.47
N PHE A 111 0.60 -7.66 -12.86
CA PHE A 111 -0.15 -8.66 -13.62
C PHE A 111 -1.33 -8.04 -14.40
N ARG A 112 -1.89 -6.93 -13.91
CA ARG A 112 -2.99 -6.21 -14.57
C ARG A 112 -2.51 -5.52 -15.84
N ASP A 113 -1.32 -4.91 -15.80
CA ASP A 113 -0.73 -4.29 -16.99
C ASP A 113 -0.45 -5.35 -18.07
N ILE A 114 0.07 -6.50 -17.66
CA ILE A 114 0.30 -7.64 -18.55
C ILE A 114 -1.02 -8.12 -19.16
N SER A 115 -2.06 -8.31 -18.35
CA SER A 115 -3.38 -8.71 -18.83
C SER A 115 -3.95 -7.69 -19.81
N ASN A 116 -3.94 -6.39 -19.47
CA ASN A 116 -4.42 -5.32 -20.35
C ASN A 116 -3.66 -5.29 -21.69
N ALA A 117 -2.34 -5.50 -21.67
CA ALA A 117 -1.55 -5.59 -22.89
C ALA A 117 -1.92 -6.83 -23.73
N LEU A 118 -2.14 -7.98 -23.10
CA LEU A 118 -2.57 -9.21 -23.79
C LEU A 118 -3.98 -9.09 -24.38
N VAL A 119 -4.90 -8.43 -23.68
CA VAL A 119 -6.23 -8.10 -24.19
C VAL A 119 -6.13 -7.29 -25.49
N LYS A 120 -5.25 -6.29 -25.54
CA LYS A 120 -5.02 -5.49 -26.75
C LYS A 120 -4.42 -6.30 -27.89
N LEU A 121 -3.58 -7.28 -27.58
CA LEU A 121 -2.97 -8.20 -28.55
C LEU A 121 -3.92 -9.33 -28.99
N GLY A 122 -5.10 -9.44 -28.39
CA GLY A 122 -6.06 -10.51 -28.70
C GLY A 122 -5.64 -11.90 -28.24
N LEU A 123 -4.66 -12.01 -27.35
CA LEU A 123 -4.10 -13.30 -26.90
C LEU A 123 -4.87 -13.88 -25.72
N ARG A 124 -5.25 -15.16 -25.82
CA ARG A 124 -5.90 -15.89 -24.72
C ARG A 124 -4.94 -16.04 -23.54
N HIS A 125 -5.42 -15.74 -22.33
CA HIS A 125 -4.59 -15.78 -21.14
C HIS A 125 -5.38 -16.04 -19.85
N VAL A 126 -4.69 -16.55 -18.84
CA VAL A 126 -5.21 -16.78 -17.49
C VAL A 126 -4.38 -15.98 -16.49
N VAL A 127 -5.05 -15.18 -15.67
CA VAL A 127 -4.46 -14.43 -14.58
C VAL A 127 -4.65 -15.19 -13.27
N GLN A 128 -3.57 -15.33 -12.51
CA GLN A 128 -3.54 -15.93 -11.18
C GLN A 128 -2.95 -14.92 -10.19
N PRO A 129 -3.77 -14.08 -9.56
CA PRO A 129 -3.31 -12.90 -8.82
C PRO A 129 -2.56 -13.23 -7.53
N TYR A 130 -2.78 -14.42 -6.94
CA TYR A 130 -2.21 -14.80 -5.65
C TYR A 130 -0.98 -15.72 -5.76
N LYS A 131 -0.40 -15.85 -6.96
CA LYS A 131 0.81 -16.65 -7.19
C LYS A 131 2.05 -15.79 -7.02
N PHE A 132 3.06 -16.35 -6.37
CA PHE A 132 4.30 -15.65 -6.03
C PHE A 132 5.48 -16.12 -6.86
N TYR A 133 6.38 -15.20 -7.21
CA TYR A 133 7.57 -15.52 -7.97
C TYR A 133 8.66 -16.13 -7.07
N PRO A 134 9.11 -17.38 -7.30
CA PRO A 134 9.98 -18.06 -6.33
C PRO A 134 11.36 -17.43 -6.10
N ARG A 135 11.92 -16.73 -7.10
CA ARG A 135 13.28 -16.16 -7.00
C ARG A 135 13.35 -14.80 -6.31
N ASP A 136 12.21 -14.15 -6.06
CA ASP A 136 12.17 -12.81 -5.48
C ASP A 136 11.15 -12.77 -4.35
N ILE A 137 11.65 -12.80 -3.12
CA ILE A 137 10.83 -12.81 -1.90
C ILE A 137 10.15 -11.46 -1.68
N GLU A 138 10.77 -10.35 -2.11
CA GLU A 138 10.18 -9.01 -1.96
C GLU A 138 8.90 -8.90 -2.80
N SER A 139 8.92 -9.45 -4.02
CA SER A 139 7.76 -9.46 -4.91
C SER A 139 6.58 -10.29 -4.38
N HIS A 140 6.77 -11.13 -3.36
CA HIS A 140 5.65 -11.86 -2.76
C HIS A 140 4.64 -10.91 -2.10
N TRP A 141 5.13 -9.78 -1.59
CA TRP A 141 4.32 -8.80 -0.87
C TRP A 141 3.96 -7.59 -1.74
N ASP A 142 4.91 -7.12 -2.55
CA ASP A 142 4.75 -5.88 -3.31
C ASP A 142 3.94 -6.08 -4.61
N ASN A 143 4.18 -7.17 -5.32
CA ASN A 143 3.61 -7.37 -6.65
C ASN A 143 3.36 -8.86 -6.96
N PRO A 144 2.43 -9.50 -6.23
CA PRO A 144 2.05 -10.88 -6.51
C PRO A 144 1.25 -10.95 -7.81
N GLY A 145 1.34 -12.10 -8.47
CA GLY A 145 0.57 -12.38 -9.67
C GLY A 145 1.35 -13.13 -10.72
N ARG A 146 0.65 -13.98 -11.45
CA ARG A 146 1.16 -14.75 -12.57
C ARG A 146 0.16 -14.69 -13.72
N VAL A 147 0.65 -14.62 -14.95
CA VAL A 147 -0.19 -14.69 -16.14
C VAL A 147 0.29 -15.87 -16.99
N MET A 148 -0.62 -16.75 -17.39
CA MET A 148 -0.34 -17.83 -18.33
C MET A 148 -0.92 -17.43 -19.68
N VAL A 149 -0.14 -17.56 -20.75
CA VAL A 149 -0.50 -17.09 -22.09
C VAL A 149 -0.40 -18.24 -23.06
N GLU A 150 -1.43 -18.40 -23.88
CA GLU A 150 -1.38 -19.31 -25.00
C GLU A 150 -0.60 -18.68 -26.16
N LEU A 151 0.40 -19.38 -26.67
CA LEU A 151 1.20 -18.92 -27.81
C LEU A 151 0.91 -19.67 -29.10
N VAL A 152 0.47 -20.91 -28.98
CA VAL A 152 0.14 -21.80 -30.08
C VAL A 152 -1.28 -22.24 -29.87
N ASP A 153 -2.12 -22.14 -30.90
CA ASP A 153 -3.50 -22.60 -30.80
C ASP A 153 -3.51 -24.13 -30.81
N ASP A 154 -4.16 -24.74 -29.81
CA ASP A 154 -4.30 -26.19 -29.71
C ASP A 154 -5.01 -26.81 -30.93
N VAL A 155 -5.79 -26.04 -31.69
CA VAL A 155 -6.55 -26.55 -32.85
C VAL A 155 -5.77 -26.45 -34.15
N THR A 156 -5.14 -25.31 -34.43
CA THR A 156 -4.43 -25.08 -35.70
C THR A 156 -2.94 -25.40 -35.63
N GLU A 157 -2.40 -25.59 -34.42
CA GLU A 157 -0.97 -25.75 -34.13
C GLU A 157 -0.09 -24.57 -34.62
N ASP A 158 -0.73 -23.45 -34.98
CA ASP A 158 -0.09 -22.22 -35.44
C ASP A 158 0.11 -21.23 -34.30
N TRP A 159 1.07 -20.31 -34.47
CA TRP A 159 1.29 -19.21 -33.55
C TRP A 159 0.06 -18.28 -33.48
N CYS A 160 -0.43 -18.02 -32.27
CA CYS A 160 -1.58 -17.14 -32.05
C CYS A 160 -1.32 -15.68 -32.44
N HIS A 161 -0.06 -15.26 -32.61
CA HIS A 161 0.30 -13.91 -33.04
C HIS A 161 1.54 -13.93 -33.94
N PRO A 162 1.53 -13.22 -35.09
CA PRO A 162 2.58 -13.31 -36.11
C PRO A 162 3.96 -12.83 -35.62
N GLU A 163 4.01 -11.86 -34.71
CA GLU A 163 5.28 -11.36 -34.14
C GLU A 163 5.81 -12.22 -32.97
N VAL A 164 5.05 -13.24 -32.54
CA VAL A 164 5.36 -14.01 -31.33
C VAL A 164 5.76 -15.43 -31.70
N GLU A 165 7.04 -15.61 -31.99
CA GLU A 165 7.65 -16.93 -32.23
C GLU A 165 8.14 -17.61 -30.94
N GLY A 166 7.78 -17.08 -29.76
CA GLY A 166 8.20 -17.64 -28.49
C GLY A 166 8.11 -16.69 -27.31
N LYS A 167 8.62 -17.15 -26.17
CA LYS A 167 8.47 -16.43 -24.90
C LYS A 167 9.22 -15.10 -24.86
N ILE A 168 10.42 -15.02 -25.45
CA ILE A 168 11.23 -13.79 -25.39
C ILE A 168 10.66 -12.72 -26.30
N SER A 169 10.17 -13.07 -27.50
CA SER A 169 9.47 -12.15 -28.40
C SER A 169 8.18 -11.63 -27.76
N LEU A 170 7.39 -12.53 -27.13
CA LEU A 170 6.22 -12.13 -26.33
C LEU A 170 6.59 -11.08 -25.28
N LEU A 171 7.64 -11.32 -24.49
CA LEU A 171 8.02 -10.41 -23.41
C LEU A 171 8.47 -9.03 -23.94
N ARG A 172 9.20 -8.97 -25.06
CA ARG A 172 9.57 -7.70 -25.69
C ARG A 172 8.34 -6.95 -26.20
N LEU A 173 7.42 -7.67 -26.85
CA LEU A 173 6.17 -7.11 -27.34
C LEU A 173 5.30 -6.56 -26.19
N LEU A 174 5.20 -7.31 -25.10
CA LEU A 174 4.51 -6.88 -23.89
C LEU A 174 5.14 -5.62 -23.27
N GLY A 175 6.48 -5.56 -23.18
CA GLY A 175 7.15 -4.37 -22.65
C GLY A 175 6.81 -3.09 -23.42
N ARG A 176 6.77 -3.18 -24.75
CA ARG A 176 6.35 -2.07 -25.63
C ARG A 176 4.86 -1.73 -25.47
N SER A 177 3.98 -2.74 -25.46
CA SER A 177 2.52 -2.57 -25.33
C SER A 177 2.13 -1.96 -23.97
N ILE A 178 2.74 -2.42 -22.88
CA ILE A 178 2.49 -1.89 -21.53
C ILE A 178 2.91 -0.42 -21.46
N SER A 179 4.11 -0.08 -21.96
CA SER A 179 4.61 1.29 -21.94
C SER A 179 3.70 2.28 -22.70
N SER A 180 2.98 1.80 -23.73
CA SER A 180 2.04 2.60 -24.51
C SER A 180 0.69 2.82 -23.79
N THR A 181 0.34 1.94 -22.86
CA THR A 181 -0.99 1.86 -22.24
C THR A 181 -1.27 3.05 -21.29
N PRO A 182 -2.44 3.72 -21.41
CA PRO A 182 -2.72 4.92 -20.61
C PRO A 182 -2.82 4.64 -19.11
N GLU A 183 -3.35 3.48 -18.72
CA GLU A 183 -3.46 3.05 -17.32
C GLU A 183 -2.06 2.93 -16.67
N TYR A 184 -1.09 2.37 -17.40
CA TYR A 184 0.29 2.28 -16.94
C TYR A 184 0.92 3.67 -16.79
N LYS A 185 0.75 4.55 -17.78
CA LYS A 185 1.30 5.92 -17.74
C LYS A 185 0.74 6.71 -16.56
N LYS A 186 -0.57 6.63 -16.31
CA LYS A 186 -1.21 7.30 -15.18
C LYS A 186 -0.62 6.85 -13.85
N ARG A 187 -0.56 5.52 -13.62
CA ARG A 187 0.03 4.95 -12.41
C ARG A 187 1.49 5.37 -12.23
N ARG A 188 2.26 5.46 -13.31
CA ARG A 188 3.65 5.91 -13.25
C ARG A 188 3.80 7.37 -12.86
N VAL A 189 2.91 8.26 -13.30
CA VAL A 189 2.91 9.66 -12.87
C VAL A 189 2.60 9.75 -11.38
N GLU A 190 1.53 9.08 -10.93
CA GLU A 190 1.13 9.04 -9.51
C GLU A 190 2.26 8.50 -8.62
N GLU A 191 2.90 7.39 -9.01
CA GLU A 191 4.03 6.82 -8.26
C GLU A 191 5.24 7.77 -8.17
N VAL A 192 5.54 8.51 -9.24
CA VAL A 192 6.65 9.48 -9.26
C VAL A 192 6.34 10.67 -8.37
N GLU A 193 5.13 11.23 -8.46
CA GLU A 193 4.69 12.34 -7.60
C GLU A 193 4.75 11.96 -6.11
N GLU A 194 4.30 10.75 -5.76
CA GLU A 194 4.41 10.25 -4.38
C GLU A 194 5.87 10.00 -3.95
N GLU A 195 6.72 9.46 -4.84
CA GLU A 195 8.15 9.28 -4.56
C GLU A 195 8.82 10.65 -4.31
N GLU A 196 8.48 11.68 -5.09
CA GLU A 196 8.96 13.06 -4.91
C GLU A 196 8.47 13.70 -3.60
N GLU A 197 7.21 13.51 -3.23
CA GLU A 197 6.66 14.01 -1.97
C GLU A 197 7.34 13.34 -0.77
N ARG A 198 7.54 12.02 -0.81
CA ARG A 198 8.27 11.28 0.24
C ARG A 198 9.69 11.80 0.40
N VAL A 199 10.41 12.00 -0.70
CA VAL A 199 11.78 12.55 -0.68
C VAL A 199 11.80 13.97 -0.09
N ARG A 200 10.81 14.80 -0.42
CA ARG A 200 10.69 16.16 0.14
C ARG A 200 10.50 16.14 1.65
N LEU A 201 9.63 15.28 2.15
CA LEU A 201 9.38 15.14 3.60
C LEU A 201 10.61 14.62 4.34
N ASP A 202 11.31 13.63 3.79
CA ASP A 202 12.54 13.10 4.38
C ASP A 202 13.64 14.15 4.46
N LEU A 203 13.82 14.95 3.41
CA LEU A 203 14.77 16.07 3.42
C LEU A 203 14.41 17.12 4.47
N GLU A 204 13.12 17.40 4.69
CA GLU A 204 12.67 18.31 5.74
C GLU A 204 12.93 17.74 7.13
N GLN A 205 12.69 16.45 7.35
CA GLN A 205 12.98 15.77 8.61
C GLN A 205 14.49 15.75 8.91
N VAL A 206 15.33 15.45 7.91
CA VAL A 206 16.79 15.48 8.04
C VAL A 206 17.28 16.89 8.39
N LYS A 207 16.71 17.94 7.77
CA LYS A 207 17.03 19.33 8.11
C LYS A 207 16.64 19.67 9.56
N LYS A 208 15.44 19.29 10.00
CA LYS A 208 14.97 19.49 11.39
C LYS A 208 15.85 18.75 12.40
N ALA A 209 16.19 17.49 12.13
CA ALA A 209 17.07 16.68 12.98
C ALA A 209 18.48 17.30 13.09
N LYS A 210 19.04 17.78 11.96
CA LYS A 210 20.35 18.45 11.94
C LYS A 210 20.34 19.77 12.71
N ALA A 211 19.28 20.58 12.59
CA ALA A 211 19.13 21.82 13.36
C ALA A 211 19.02 21.55 14.87
N ALA A 212 18.26 20.52 15.27
CA ALA A 212 18.13 20.11 16.66
C ALA A 212 19.49 19.64 17.26
N MET A 213 20.30 18.92 16.49
CA MET A 213 21.64 18.51 16.91
C MET A 213 22.61 19.68 17.10
N MET A 214 22.53 20.72 16.25
CA MET A 214 23.37 21.91 16.39
C MET A 214 23.01 22.73 17.64
N ASN A 215 21.72 22.84 17.97
CA ASN A 215 21.29 23.59 19.16
C ASN A 215 21.71 22.91 20.49
N LYS A 216 21.85 21.57 20.48
CA LYS A 216 22.27 20.80 21.67
C LYS A 216 23.76 20.92 21.99
N LYS A 217 24.60 21.29 21.01
CA LYS A 217 26.07 21.47 21.19
C LYS A 217 26.48 22.85 21.71
N GLY A 218 25.56 23.83 21.75
CA GLY A 218 25.82 25.18 22.29
C GLY A 218 25.57 25.36 23.79
N GLY A 219 25.02 24.35 24.48
CA GLY A 219 24.51 24.48 25.85
C GLY A 219 25.44 24.03 27.00
N GLN A 220 26.69 23.63 26.73
CA GLN A 220 27.59 23.11 27.77
C GLN A 220 28.93 23.86 27.77
N GLY A 221 28.86 25.17 28.01
CA GLY A 221 30.03 26.04 28.19
C GLY A 221 29.80 27.01 29.34
N GLY A 222 29.84 26.53 30.58
CA GLY A 222 29.88 27.42 31.75
C GLY A 222 29.44 26.80 33.05
N THR A 223 30.38 26.25 33.83
CA THR A 223 30.48 26.36 35.31
C THR A 223 31.61 25.47 35.85
N GLY A 224 32.86 25.79 35.49
CA GLY A 224 34.04 25.25 36.18
C GLY A 224 34.45 26.15 37.35
N LYS A 225 33.77 26.06 38.50
CA LYS A 225 34.14 26.78 39.74
C LYS A 225 34.79 25.81 40.74
N GLY A 226 36.03 25.41 40.47
CA GLY A 226 36.86 24.62 41.39
C GLY A 226 37.57 25.51 42.41
N LYS A 227 36.94 25.78 43.57
CA LYS A 227 37.62 26.41 44.73
C LYS A 227 38.41 25.34 45.50
N GLY A 228 39.72 25.28 45.30
CA GLY A 228 40.65 24.52 46.14
C GLY A 228 40.77 25.13 47.55
N LYS A 229 40.31 24.41 48.57
CA LYS A 229 40.49 24.74 49.99
C LYS A 229 41.92 24.39 50.41
N LYS A 230 42.75 25.42 50.64
CA LYS A 230 44.03 25.33 51.34
C LYS A 230 43.75 25.29 52.84
N LYS A 231 44.01 24.16 53.51
CA LYS A 231 44.10 24.07 54.97
C LYS A 231 45.18 23.04 55.36
N GLY A 232 46.38 23.54 55.64
CA GLY A 232 47.45 22.82 56.31
C GLY A 232 48.11 23.80 57.27
N LYS A 233 47.82 23.65 58.56
CA LYS A 233 48.22 24.52 59.67
C LYS A 233 49.44 23.89 60.35
N LYS A 234 50.46 24.71 60.60
CA LYS A 234 51.68 24.46 61.40
C LYS A 234 51.46 23.52 62.60
N LYS A 235 52.35 22.55 62.77
CA LYS A 235 53.28 22.50 63.91
C LYS A 235 54.49 21.65 63.56
#